data_AF-A0A938GHI6-F1
#
_entry.id   AF-A0A938GHI6-F1
#
_cell.length_a   1.000
_cell.length_b   1.000
_cell.length_c   1.000
_cell.angle_alpha   90.00
_cell.angle_beta   90.00
_cell.angle_gamma   90.00
#
_symmetry.space_group_name_H-M   'P 1'
#
loop_
_entity.id
_entity.type
_entity.pdbx_description
1 polymer ?
#
loop_
_entity_poly.entity_id
_entity_poly.type
_entity_poly.pdbx_seq_one_letter_code
_entity_poly.pdbx_strand_id
1 'polypeptide(L)'
;MPTAIEPLAKAIALRPILPEDVKFEHPVWFGPDGYLYIGMGDTGPQEDPQGHGQDPKLRLGKLLRIDVDQEDGERPYSIPEDNPFAGRAGFRPEIWAYGFCEPCRFSFDPLTKELWVGDVSQD
;
A
#
# COMPACT_ATOMS: atom_id res chain seq x y z
N MET A 1 6.11 39.93 13.33
CA MET A 1 5.00 38.97 13.14
C MET A 1 5.62 37.69 12.62
N PRO A 2 5.50 36.52 13.29
CA PRO A 2 6.04 35.29 12.74
C PRO A 2 5.08 34.76 11.66
N THR A 3 5.64 34.46 10.50
CA THR A 3 4.98 33.80 9.38
C THR A 3 4.71 32.35 9.78
N ALA A 4 3.44 31.97 9.91
CA ALA A 4 3.09 30.55 10.05
C ALA A 4 3.39 29.86 8.71
N ILE A 5 4.26 28.85 8.73
CA ILE A 5 4.38 27.90 7.63
C ILE A 5 3.17 26.97 7.77
N GLU A 6 2.18 27.12 6.90
CA GLU A 6 1.10 26.13 6.81
C GLU A 6 1.68 24.81 6.29
N PRO A 7 1.24 23.66 6.81
CA PRO A 7 1.75 22.37 6.34
C PRO A 7 1.31 22.13 4.89
N LEU A 8 2.28 22.14 3.96
CA LEU A 8 2.12 21.79 2.54
C LEU A 8 1.89 20.29 2.30
N ALA A 9 1.75 19.48 3.36
CA ALA A 9 1.71 18.02 3.28
C ALA A 9 0.32 17.48 3.66
N LYS A 10 -0.29 16.72 2.75
CA LYS A 10 -1.47 15.87 3.04
C LYS A 10 -0.96 14.56 3.64
N ALA A 11 -1.44 14.20 4.83
CA ALA A 11 -1.11 12.94 5.49
C ALA A 11 -2.30 11.98 5.42
N ILE A 12 -2.09 10.81 4.83
CA ILE A 12 -3.05 9.71 4.83
C ILE A 12 -2.50 8.61 5.74
N ALA A 13 -3.22 8.33 6.83
CA ALA A 13 -2.85 7.27 7.75
C ALA A 13 -3.63 5.99 7.44
N LEU A 14 -2.97 5.03 6.77
CA LEU A 14 -3.44 3.65 6.78
C LEU A 14 -2.96 3.02 8.09
N ARG A 15 -3.90 2.81 9.03
CA ARG A 15 -3.60 2.18 10.33
C ARG A 15 -3.90 0.68 10.26
N PRO A 16 -2.90 -0.20 10.06
CA PRO A 16 -3.07 -1.60 10.40
C PRO A 16 -3.17 -1.72 11.94
N ILE A 17 -4.04 -2.61 12.43
CA ILE A 17 -4.05 -2.98 13.85
C ILE A 17 -2.91 -3.98 14.02
N LEU A 18 -1.80 -3.56 14.61
CA LEU A 18 -0.62 -4.40 14.86
C LEU A 18 -0.29 -4.44 16.36
N PRO A 19 0.29 -5.54 16.87
CA PRO A 19 0.95 -5.54 18.17
C PRO A 19 2.10 -4.52 18.17
N GLU A 20 2.29 -3.83 19.28
CA GLU A 20 3.36 -2.85 19.47
C GLU A 20 4.73 -3.56 19.31
N ASP A 21 5.60 -3.01 18.46
CA ASP A 21 7.06 -3.28 18.31
C ASP A 21 7.58 -3.74 16.94
N VAL A 22 6.77 -3.82 15.88
CA VAL A 22 7.30 -4.09 14.53
C VAL A 22 7.50 -2.81 13.72
N LYS A 23 8.77 -2.48 13.42
CA LYS A 23 9.16 -1.34 12.57
C LYS A 23 9.29 -1.81 11.13
N PHE A 24 8.50 -1.22 10.24
CA PHE A 24 8.57 -1.50 8.81
C PHE A 24 8.87 -0.22 8.04
N GLU A 25 9.73 -0.34 7.04
CA GLU A 25 9.78 0.62 5.95
C GLU A 25 8.66 0.26 4.97
N HIS A 26 7.60 1.06 4.94
CA HIS A 26 6.54 0.96 3.94
C HIS A 26 6.91 1.90 2.79
N PRO A 27 7.52 1.42 1.70
CA PRO A 27 7.82 2.29 0.57
C PRO A 27 6.53 2.86 -0.01
N VAL A 28 6.60 4.15 -0.35
CA VAL A 28 5.53 4.86 -1.05
C VAL A 28 6.08 5.52 -2.30
N TRP A 29 5.33 5.45 -3.40
CA TRP A 29 5.73 6.06 -4.66
C TRP A 29 4.50 6.48 -5.46
N PHE A 30 4.57 7.61 -6.16
CA PHE A 30 3.55 7.97 -7.14
C PHE A 30 3.84 7.28 -8.46
N GLY A 31 2.86 6.53 -8.95
CA GLY A 31 2.95 5.90 -10.26
C GLY A 31 2.90 6.93 -11.40
N PRO A 32 3.26 6.52 -12.62
CA PRO A 32 3.13 7.36 -13.81
C PRO A 32 1.66 7.69 -14.15
N ASP A 33 0.72 6.97 -13.53
CA ASP A 33 -0.72 7.15 -13.58
C ASP A 33 -1.24 8.19 -12.57
N GLY A 34 -0.38 8.74 -11.72
CA GLY A 34 -0.74 9.75 -10.72
C GLY A 34 -1.27 9.17 -9.39
N TYR A 35 -1.38 7.86 -9.26
CA TYR A 35 -1.87 7.23 -8.04
C TYR A 35 -0.75 6.94 -7.05
N LEU A 36 -1.10 6.86 -5.76
CA LEU A 36 -0.14 6.51 -4.72
C LEU A 36 -0.09 4.99 -4.54
N TYR A 37 1.10 4.43 -4.70
CA TYR A 37 1.40 3.02 -4.42
C TYR A 37 2.06 2.88 -3.05
N ILE A 38 1.69 1.83 -2.31
CA ILE A 38 2.12 1.62 -0.91
C ILE A 38 2.46 0.15 -0.71
N GLY A 39 3.71 -0.16 -0.38
CA GLY A 39 4.14 -1.51 -0.01
C GLY A 39 3.79 -1.81 1.44
N MET A 40 3.07 -2.90 1.70
CA MET A 40 2.69 -3.38 3.03
C MET A 40 3.19 -4.81 3.21
N GLY A 41 4.08 -5.03 4.19
CA GLY A 41 4.54 -6.37 4.56
C GLY A 41 3.43 -7.24 5.16
N ASP A 42 3.64 -8.55 5.18
CA ASP A 42 2.71 -9.53 5.77
C ASP A 42 2.67 -9.46 7.31
N THR A 43 3.72 -8.89 7.91
CA THR A 43 3.94 -8.74 9.36
C THR A 43 3.84 -10.05 10.14
N GLY A 44 3.97 -11.18 9.45
CA GLY A 44 3.79 -12.52 9.99
C GLY A 44 5.14 -13.13 10.41
N PRO A 45 5.10 -14.25 11.14
CA PRO A 45 6.28 -15.08 11.33
C PRO A 45 6.66 -15.80 10.03
N GLN A 46 7.86 -16.37 10.00
CA GLN A 46 8.42 -17.09 8.86
C GLN A 46 7.45 -18.15 8.32
N GLU A 47 7.44 -18.32 7.00
CA GLU A 47 6.52 -19.19 6.24
C GLU A 47 5.04 -18.77 6.28
N ASP A 48 4.72 -17.58 6.81
CA ASP A 48 3.37 -17.00 6.87
C ASP A 48 2.30 -18.01 7.35
N PRO A 49 2.44 -18.64 8.53
CA PRO A 49 1.44 -19.59 9.05
C PRO A 49 0.08 -18.92 9.32
N GLN A 50 0.05 -17.58 9.37
CA GLN A 50 -1.17 -16.79 9.52
C GLN A 50 -1.83 -16.52 8.16
N GLY A 51 -1.14 -16.76 7.04
CA GLY A 51 -1.64 -16.61 5.69
C GLY A 51 -1.93 -15.15 5.29
N HIS A 52 -1.30 -14.17 5.94
CA HIS A 52 -1.56 -12.75 5.71
C HIS A 52 -1.28 -12.33 4.26
N GLY A 53 -0.19 -12.85 3.66
CA GLY A 53 0.17 -12.53 2.28
C GLY A 53 -0.91 -12.94 1.29
N GLN A 54 -1.60 -14.06 1.56
CA GLN A 54 -2.65 -14.62 0.72
C GLN A 54 -4.07 -14.19 1.11
N ASP A 55 -4.30 -13.68 2.33
CA ASP A 55 -5.63 -13.24 2.75
C ASP A 55 -6.04 -11.95 2.00
N PRO A 56 -7.08 -12.00 1.14
CA PRO A 56 -7.53 -10.83 0.37
C PRO A 56 -8.28 -9.80 1.21
N LYS A 57 -8.63 -10.12 2.46
CA LYS A 57 -9.33 -9.22 3.40
C LYS A 57 -8.38 -8.37 4.21
N LEU A 58 -7.08 -8.60 4.12
CA LEU A 58 -6.04 -7.83 4.81
C LEU A 58 -5.34 -6.88 3.84
N ARG A 59 -4.78 -5.81 4.40
CA ARG A 59 -3.86 -4.91 3.68
C ARG A 59 -2.39 -5.37 3.80
N LEU A 60 -2.14 -6.48 4.49
CA LEU A 60 -0.81 -7.01 4.79
C LEU A 60 -0.33 -7.94 3.68
N GLY A 61 0.97 -7.89 3.35
CA GLY A 61 1.59 -8.65 2.26
C GLY A 61 1.06 -8.23 0.89
N LYS A 62 0.82 -6.93 0.71
CA LYS A 62 0.17 -6.32 -0.46
C LYS A 62 1.00 -5.15 -0.98
N LEU A 63 0.86 -4.91 -2.28
CA LEU A 63 1.07 -3.60 -2.86
C LEU A 63 -0.31 -2.96 -3.05
N LEU A 64 -0.53 -1.82 -2.43
CA LEU A 64 -1.78 -1.07 -2.51
C LEU A 64 -1.65 0.05 -3.54
N ARG A 65 -2.77 0.44 -4.17
CA ARG A 65 -2.89 1.59 -5.07
C ARG A 65 -4.16 2.38 -4.72
N ILE A 66 -4.00 3.66 -4.37
CA ILE A 66 -5.08 4.55 -3.97
C ILE A 66 -5.00 5.90 -4.68
N ASP A 67 -6.15 6.58 -4.78
CA ASP A 67 -6.24 7.96 -5.23
C ASP A 67 -6.31 8.90 -4.02
N VAL A 68 -5.27 9.69 -3.84
CA VAL A 68 -5.13 10.62 -2.70
C VAL A 68 -5.71 12.00 -2.99
N ASP A 69 -6.10 12.28 -4.23
CA ASP A 69 -6.66 13.57 -4.65
C ASP A 69 -8.19 13.61 -4.47
N GLN A 70 -8.82 12.45 -4.32
CA GLN A 70 -10.26 12.31 -4.13
C GLN A 70 -10.58 11.60 -2.80
N GLU A 71 -11.67 11.99 -2.16
CA GLU A 71 -12.18 11.34 -0.95
C GLU A 71 -13.42 10.50 -1.27
N ASP A 72 -13.65 9.42 -0.53
CA ASP A 72 -14.78 8.52 -0.73
C ASP A 72 -15.48 8.22 0.61
N GLY A 73 -16.52 9.00 0.88
CA GLY A 73 -17.26 8.98 2.14
C GLY A 73 -16.35 9.33 3.32
N GLU A 74 -16.13 8.37 4.22
CA GLU A 74 -15.25 8.55 5.38
C GLU A 74 -13.77 8.24 5.08
N ARG A 75 -13.45 7.75 3.87
CA ARG A 75 -12.06 7.51 3.47
C ARG A 75 -11.43 8.79 2.95
N PRO A 76 -10.25 9.20 3.44
CA PRO A 76 -9.51 10.37 2.94
C PRO A 76 -8.81 10.12 1.58
N TYR A 77 -9.22 9.05 0.89
CA TYR A 77 -8.74 8.61 -0.42
C TYR A 77 -9.89 7.86 -1.13
N SER A 78 -9.82 7.76 -2.45
CA SER A 78 -10.71 6.94 -3.26
C SER A 78 -9.99 5.74 -3.86
N ILE A 79 -10.77 4.82 -4.44
CA ILE A 79 -10.27 3.61 -5.10
C ILE A 79 -10.26 3.87 -6.62
N PRO A 80 -9.11 3.77 -7.30
CA PRO A 80 -9.09 3.79 -8.77
C PRO A 80 -10.00 2.70 -9.34
N GLU A 81 -10.88 3.05 -10.28
CA GLU A 81 -11.87 2.13 -10.84
C GLU A 81 -11.24 0.92 -11.56
N ASP A 82 -10.02 1.12 -12.08
CA ASP A 82 -9.22 0.11 -12.77
C ASP A 82 -8.34 -0.73 -11.83
N ASN A 83 -8.47 -0.57 -10.51
CA ASN A 83 -7.85 -1.52 -9.58
C ASN A 83 -8.38 -2.93 -9.85
N PRO A 84 -7.50 -3.96 -9.87
CA PRO A 84 -7.86 -5.31 -10.30
C PRO A 84 -8.91 -5.99 -9.40
N PHE A 85 -9.10 -5.47 -8.19
CA PHE A 85 -10.03 -6.03 -7.20
C PHE A 85 -11.09 -5.04 -6.71
N ALA A 86 -11.24 -3.85 -7.31
CA ALA A 86 -12.16 -2.80 -6.85
C ALA A 86 -13.61 -3.30 -6.66
N GLY A 87 -14.10 -4.15 -7.57
CA GLY A 87 -15.44 -4.74 -7.52
C GLY A 87 -15.49 -6.20 -7.06
N ARG A 88 -14.37 -6.78 -6.63
CA ARG A 88 -14.31 -8.22 -6.33
C ARG A 88 -14.75 -8.49 -4.89
N ALA A 89 -15.89 -9.14 -4.73
CA ALA A 89 -16.39 -9.53 -3.42
C ALA A 89 -15.34 -10.34 -2.62
N GLY A 90 -15.12 -9.95 -1.37
CA GLY A 90 -14.16 -10.59 -0.47
C GLY A 90 -12.72 -10.09 -0.61
N PHE A 91 -12.43 -9.19 -1.55
CA PHE A 91 -11.14 -8.51 -1.66
C PHE A 91 -11.23 -7.09 -1.14
N ARG A 92 -10.12 -6.61 -0.57
CA ARG A 92 -9.93 -5.19 -0.35
C ARG A 92 -9.72 -4.47 -1.69
N PRO A 93 -10.47 -3.40 -1.96
CA PRO A 93 -10.42 -2.70 -3.25
C PRO A 93 -9.10 -1.95 -3.48
N GLU A 94 -8.33 -1.66 -2.43
CA GLU A 94 -7.02 -1.00 -2.51
C GLU A 94 -5.92 -1.91 -3.09
N ILE A 95 -6.13 -3.22 -3.16
CA ILE A 95 -5.09 -4.18 -3.55
C ILE A 95 -4.78 -4.00 -5.04
N TRP A 96 -3.51 -3.75 -5.37
CA TRP A 96 -2.96 -3.83 -6.72
C TRP A 96 -2.33 -5.19 -6.97
N ALA A 97 -1.52 -5.67 -6.03
CA ALA A 97 -0.92 -7.00 -6.04
C ALA A 97 -0.84 -7.57 -4.61
N TYR A 98 -0.76 -8.90 -4.49
CA TYR A 98 -0.76 -9.60 -3.20
C TYR A 98 0.18 -10.81 -3.21
N GLY A 99 0.50 -11.32 -2.02
CA GLY A 99 1.37 -12.49 -1.83
C GLY A 99 2.82 -12.13 -1.53
N PHE A 100 3.09 -10.89 -1.10
CA PHE A 100 4.42 -10.45 -0.70
C PHE A 100 4.70 -10.79 0.76
N CYS A 101 5.97 -11.02 1.09
CA CYS A 101 6.43 -11.08 2.49
C CYS A 101 6.76 -9.66 2.98
N GLU A 102 7.73 -9.00 2.34
CA GLU A 102 8.10 -7.61 2.59
C GLU A 102 8.41 -6.89 1.27
N PRO A 103 7.42 -6.20 0.66
CA PRO A 103 7.63 -5.39 -0.54
C PRO A 103 8.36 -4.10 -0.15
N CYS A 104 9.66 -4.21 0.14
CA CYS A 104 10.47 -3.19 0.78
C CYS A 104 10.92 -2.06 -0.16
N ARG A 105 10.89 -2.29 -1.48
CA ARG A 105 11.22 -1.29 -2.48
C ARG A 105 10.51 -1.55 -3.80
N PHE A 106 10.05 -0.49 -4.45
CA PHE A 106 9.53 -0.58 -5.82
C PHE A 106 9.78 0.69 -6.62
N SER A 107 9.72 0.56 -7.94
CA SER A 107 9.91 1.65 -8.89
C SER A 107 9.19 1.36 -10.19
N PHE A 108 8.88 2.41 -10.94
CA PHE A 108 8.35 2.28 -12.30
C PHE A 108 9.47 2.49 -13.32
N ASP A 109 9.54 1.62 -14.31
CA ASP A 109 10.40 1.82 -15.47
C ASP A 109 9.94 3.08 -16.22
N PRO A 110 10.83 4.07 -16.46
CA PRO A 110 10.43 5.32 -17.07
C PRO A 110 10.03 5.20 -18.54
N LEU A 111 10.49 4.16 -19.25
CA LEU A 111 10.20 3.90 -20.65
C LEU A 111 8.95 3.04 -20.81
N THR A 112 8.88 1.88 -20.14
CA THR A 112 7.78 0.90 -20.29
C THR A 112 6.62 1.17 -19.36
N LYS A 113 6.83 1.96 -18.30
CA LYS A 113 5.88 2.21 -17.19
C LYS A 113 5.57 0.96 -16.36
N GLU A 114 6.35 -0.10 -16.53
CA GLU A 114 6.20 -1.33 -15.75
C GLU A 114 6.64 -1.11 -14.31
N LEU A 115 5.92 -1.72 -13.38
CA LEU A 115 6.21 -1.70 -11.97
C LEU A 115 7.12 -2.87 -11.59
N TRP A 116 8.25 -2.54 -10.98
CA TRP A 116 9.22 -3.51 -10.44
C TRP A 116 9.21 -3.44 -8.93
N VAL A 117 9.08 -4.60 -8.27
CA VAL A 117 8.98 -4.73 -6.82
C VAL A 117 10.07 -5.69 -6.34
N GLY A 118 10.88 -5.25 -5.38
CA GLY A 118 11.74 -6.12 -4.59
C GLY A 118 10.95 -6.62 -3.38
N ASP A 119 10.89 -7.95 -3.23
CA ASP A 119 10.30 -8.62 -2.07
C ASP A 119 11.42 -9.32 -1.30
N VAL A 120 11.48 -9.10 0.01
CA VAL A 120 12.42 -9.79 0.89
C VAL A 120 11.63 -10.78 1.73
N SER A 121 12.06 -12.03 1.72
CA SER A 121 11.49 -13.08 2.54
C SER A 121 12.40 -13.38 3.73
N GLN A 122 11.82 -13.93 4.79
CA GLN A 122 12.55 -14.41 5.96
C GLN A 122 13.18 -15.79 5.65
N ASP A 123 14.48 -15.95 5.94
CA ASP A 123 15.25 -17.20 5.81
C ASP A 123 15.16 -18.09 7.06
#